data_AF-A0A7S4ERM9-F1
#
_entry.id   AF-A0A7S4ERM9-F1
#
_cell.length_a   1.000
_cell.length_b   1.000
_cell.length_c   1.000
_cell.angle_alpha   90.00
_cell.angle_beta   90.00
_cell.angle_gamma   90.00
#
_symmetry.space_group_name_H-M   'P 1'
#
loop_
_entity.id
_entity.type
_entity.pdbx_description
1 polymer ?
#
loop_
_entity_poly.entity_id
_entity_poly.type
_entity_poly.pdbx_seq_one_letter_code
_entity_poly.pdbx_strand_id
1 'polypeptide(L)'
;MVAGAGQQITLKQLANFATAKPTHHIANLGAVALHAVLRSRLAALQPLAALVDQQRGSPTSKNRFGHCSHKLTLLQGAPDHVSWQQTFGETERCLRHNAAELVHDLITVAPQRDCENYQLQRSLVHAAVGTHLCVRDIIEQQGRVSRAAASGADSVDSVVMQHAHVQPLLDAVVSAVRETHPNVAIEMRGDTKATATCVPWQLQVAFMELLSNAVEASRQMEHHSPIRVTVSSRRGQIGIQVSDGAGGLEPGEVLPHALLLGYSTRSREVEVDFPSLMGLLEAGPVRTWPAGLGMGLPVARLHARYMGGDVVLGSVFGMGTDALMTFCSQGSRGGG
;
A
#
# COMPACT_ATOMS: atom_id res chain seq x y z
N MET A 1 -14.33 -9.73 23.47
CA MET A 1 -13.36 -8.63 23.72
C MET A 1 -12.06 -8.98 23.02
N VAL A 2 -11.89 -8.52 21.77
CA VAL A 2 -10.67 -8.73 20.97
C VAL A 2 -9.72 -7.58 21.30
N ALA A 3 -8.91 -7.76 22.33
CA ALA A 3 -7.86 -6.82 22.71
C ALA A 3 -6.60 -7.08 21.86
N GLY A 4 -6.09 -6.04 21.19
CA GLY A 4 -4.66 -5.95 20.85
C GLY A 4 -4.20 -6.37 19.45
N ALA A 5 -5.03 -6.28 18.40
CA ALA A 5 -4.53 -6.34 17.02
C ALA A 5 -4.27 -4.92 16.51
N GLY A 6 -3.03 -4.40 16.65
CA GLY A 6 -2.72 -3.12 16.00
C GLY A 6 -1.63 -2.24 16.59
N GLN A 7 -0.60 -2.77 17.25
CA GLN A 7 0.64 -1.97 17.27
C GLN A 7 1.22 -1.98 15.85
N GLN A 8 0.82 -0.99 15.05
CA GLN A 8 1.60 -0.55 13.92
C GLN A 8 3.02 -0.34 14.44
N ILE A 9 3.96 -1.14 13.95
CA ILE A 9 5.35 -0.72 13.98
C ILE A 9 5.37 0.58 13.21
N THR A 10 5.46 1.67 13.97
CA THR A 10 5.43 3.02 13.44
C THR A 10 6.57 3.16 12.44
N LEU A 11 6.38 3.89 11.33
CA LEU A 11 7.46 4.35 10.46
C LEU A 11 8.67 4.88 11.27
N LYS A 12 8.40 5.42 12.46
CA LYS A 12 9.36 5.85 13.48
C LYS A 12 10.31 4.75 13.99
N GLN A 13 9.88 3.49 14.12
CA GLN A 13 10.75 2.37 14.49
C GLN A 13 11.65 1.95 13.32
N LEU A 14 11.15 2.05 12.07
CA LEU A 14 11.95 1.79 10.86
C LEU A 14 12.93 2.93 10.56
N ALA A 15 12.53 4.16 10.87
CA ALA A 15 13.35 5.35 10.79
C ALA A 15 14.62 5.28 11.62
N ASN A 16 14.53 4.74 12.84
CA ASN A 16 15.67 4.60 13.73
C ASN A 16 16.77 3.70 13.13
N PHE A 17 16.40 2.71 12.31
CA PHE A 17 17.37 1.89 11.57
C PHE A 17 17.95 2.60 10.36
N ALA A 18 17.24 3.60 9.80
CA ALA A 18 17.69 4.35 8.64
C ALA A 18 18.70 5.46 8.97
N THR A 19 18.70 5.98 10.21
CA THR A 19 19.58 7.08 10.62
C THR A 19 20.91 6.65 11.25
N ALA A 20 21.11 5.35 11.47
CA ALA A 20 22.30 4.83 12.14
C ALA A 20 23.43 4.51 11.14
N LYS A 21 24.70 4.68 11.56
CA LYS A 21 25.86 4.32 10.71
C LYS A 21 25.76 2.85 10.29
N PRO A 22 25.84 2.49 9.01
CA PRO A 22 25.68 1.11 8.57
C PRO A 22 26.89 0.28 8.99
N THR A 23 26.77 -0.37 10.15
CA THR A 23 27.77 -1.32 10.65
C THR A 23 27.22 -2.74 10.56
N HIS A 24 28.09 -3.75 10.55
CA HIS A 24 27.68 -5.15 10.63
C HIS A 24 26.77 -5.43 11.84
N HIS A 25 27.00 -4.75 12.97
CA HIS A 25 26.15 -4.87 14.16
C HIS A 25 24.72 -4.34 13.92
N ILE A 26 24.60 -3.16 13.30
CA ILE A 26 23.30 -2.56 12.98
C ILE A 26 22.55 -3.39 11.93
N ALA A 27 23.26 -3.94 10.96
CA ALA A 27 22.68 -4.89 10.00
C ALA A 27 22.11 -6.13 10.73
N ASN A 28 22.85 -6.74 11.66
CA ASN A 28 22.36 -7.90 12.41
C ASN A 28 21.16 -7.57 13.32
N LEU A 29 21.17 -6.41 13.98
CA LEU A 29 20.03 -5.94 14.78
C LEU A 29 18.78 -5.72 13.91
N GLY A 30 18.95 -5.12 12.73
CA GLY A 30 17.87 -4.92 11.77
C GLY A 30 17.24 -6.24 11.32
N ALA A 31 18.05 -7.28 11.10
CA ALA A 31 17.57 -8.62 10.78
C ALA A 31 16.72 -9.26 11.91
N VAL A 32 17.16 -9.11 13.17
CA VAL A 32 16.41 -9.61 14.35
C VAL A 32 15.08 -8.86 14.51
N ALA A 33 15.11 -7.54 14.37
CA ALA A 33 13.91 -6.71 14.44
C ALA A 33 12.93 -7.05 13.31
N LEU A 34 13.42 -7.20 12.08
CA LEU A 34 12.64 -7.64 10.93
C LEU A 34 11.94 -8.97 11.22
N HIS A 35 12.64 -9.95 11.77
CA HIS A 35 12.00 -11.22 12.12
C HIS A 35 10.86 -11.03 13.13
N ALA A 36 11.06 -10.25 14.19
CA ALA A 36 10.02 -10.01 15.19
C ALA A 36 8.77 -9.35 14.57
N VAL A 37 8.96 -8.38 13.68
CA VAL A 37 7.88 -7.74 12.89
C VAL A 37 7.13 -8.79 12.09
N LEU A 38 7.87 -9.59 11.33
CA LEU A 38 7.32 -10.59 10.41
C LEU A 38 6.51 -11.66 11.14
N ARG A 39 7.04 -12.17 12.25
CA ARG A 39 6.37 -13.16 13.08
C ARG A 39 5.09 -12.61 13.68
N SER A 40 5.12 -11.37 14.20
CA SER A 40 3.93 -10.71 14.76
C SER A 40 2.83 -10.52 13.70
N ARG A 41 3.21 -10.09 12.49
CA ARG A 41 2.27 -9.91 11.37
C ARG A 41 1.68 -11.23 10.87
N LEU A 42 2.51 -12.26 10.75
CA LEU A 42 2.06 -13.59 10.35
C LEU A 42 1.09 -14.18 11.37
N ALA A 43 1.35 -14.01 12.68
CA ALA A 43 0.44 -14.42 13.74
C ALA A 43 -0.90 -13.67 13.67
N ALA A 44 -0.88 -12.37 13.35
CA ALA A 44 -2.10 -11.57 13.17
C ALA A 44 -2.96 -12.00 11.97
N LEU A 45 -2.36 -12.68 10.98
CA LEU A 45 -3.06 -13.21 9.80
C LEU A 45 -3.74 -14.56 10.06
N GLN A 46 -3.29 -15.34 11.05
CA GLN A 46 -3.83 -16.69 11.32
C GLN A 46 -5.34 -16.73 11.62
N PRO A 47 -5.90 -15.84 12.47
CA PRO A 47 -7.34 -15.86 12.74
C PRO A 47 -8.17 -15.53 11.49
N LEU A 48 -7.63 -14.65 10.64
CA LEU A 48 -8.29 -14.20 9.44
C LEU A 48 -8.30 -15.28 8.35
N ALA A 49 -7.20 -16.03 8.25
CA ALA A 49 -7.08 -17.16 7.36
C ALA A 49 -8.02 -18.33 7.73
N ALA A 50 -8.21 -18.58 9.03
CA ALA A 50 -9.18 -19.56 9.51
C ALA A 50 -10.61 -19.19 9.11
N LEU A 51 -10.95 -17.90 9.11
CA LEU A 51 -12.26 -17.40 8.67
C LEU A 51 -12.45 -17.55 7.15
N VAL A 52 -11.40 -17.31 6.35
CA VAL A 52 -11.43 -17.56 4.90
C VAL A 52 -11.63 -19.05 4.60
N ASP A 53 -10.90 -19.94 5.29
CA ASP A 53 -11.07 -21.39 5.14
C ASP A 53 -12.49 -21.83 5.52
N GLN A 54 -13.07 -21.25 6.59
CA GLN A 54 -14.44 -21.51 7.01
C GLN A 54 -15.45 -21.09 5.94
N GLN A 55 -15.25 -19.94 5.29
CA GLN A 55 -16.16 -19.46 4.23
C GLN A 55 -16.02 -20.23 2.91
N ARG A 56 -14.83 -20.78 2.61
CA ARG A 56 -14.61 -21.63 1.42
C ARG A 56 -15.04 -23.08 1.61
N GLY A 57 -15.20 -23.54 2.86
CA GLY A 57 -15.43 -24.95 3.15
C GLY A 57 -14.24 -25.88 2.84
N SER A 58 -13.03 -25.33 2.65
CA SER A 58 -11.81 -26.10 2.34
C SER A 58 -10.58 -25.55 3.10
N PRO A 59 -9.86 -26.37 3.89
CA PRO A 59 -8.76 -25.93 4.74
C PRO A 59 -7.45 -25.84 3.94
N THR A 60 -7.27 -24.77 3.16
CA THR A 60 -6.05 -24.56 2.38
C THR A 60 -5.07 -23.61 3.08
N SER A 61 -5.51 -22.83 4.07
CA SER A 61 -4.66 -21.81 4.71
C SER A 61 -3.57 -22.35 5.64
N LYS A 62 -3.81 -23.46 6.35
CA LYS A 62 -2.83 -24.02 7.32
C LYS A 62 -1.47 -24.33 6.69
N ASN A 63 -1.44 -24.84 5.45
CA ASN A 63 -0.19 -25.14 4.75
C ASN A 63 0.55 -23.87 4.27
N ARG A 64 -0.19 -22.79 3.98
CA ARG A 64 0.34 -21.53 3.43
C ARG A 64 1.14 -20.73 4.46
N PHE A 65 0.64 -20.63 5.69
CA PHE A 65 1.35 -19.91 6.77
C PHE A 65 2.54 -20.70 7.34
N GLY A 66 2.49 -22.04 7.28
CA GLY A 66 3.59 -22.90 7.72
C GLY A 66 4.88 -22.65 6.93
N HIS A 67 4.78 -22.48 5.61
CA HIS A 67 5.95 -22.26 4.76
C HIS A 67 6.66 -20.93 5.05
N CYS A 68 5.91 -19.83 5.22
CA CYS A 68 6.52 -18.54 5.56
C CYS A 68 7.04 -18.51 7.00
N SER A 69 6.36 -19.15 7.96
CA SER A 69 6.89 -19.30 9.32
C SER A 69 8.22 -20.06 9.36
N HIS A 70 8.35 -21.13 8.56
CA HIS A 70 9.59 -21.87 8.41
C HIS A 70 10.71 -21.02 7.79
N LYS A 71 10.45 -20.30 6.69
CA LYS A 71 11.44 -19.42 6.07
C LYS A 71 11.87 -18.26 6.98
N LEU A 72 10.96 -17.71 7.77
CA LEU A 72 11.32 -16.74 8.81
C LEU A 72 12.32 -17.34 9.79
N THR A 73 12.07 -18.58 10.26
CA THR A 73 12.97 -19.28 11.19
C THR A 73 14.35 -19.48 10.59
N LEU A 74 14.43 -19.85 9.31
CA LEU A 74 15.71 -19.95 8.58
C LEU A 74 16.42 -18.59 8.51
N LEU A 75 15.70 -17.50 8.25
CA LEU A 75 16.28 -16.14 8.20
C LEU A 75 16.90 -15.74 9.54
N GLN A 76 16.33 -16.22 10.65
CA GLN A 76 16.81 -15.97 12.00
C GLN A 76 18.10 -16.73 12.33
N GLY A 77 18.25 -17.93 11.77
CA GLY A 77 19.40 -18.82 12.00
C GLY A 77 20.50 -18.72 10.93
N ALA A 78 20.41 -17.76 10.00
CA ALA A 78 21.36 -17.63 8.90
C ALA A 78 22.77 -17.31 9.45
N PRO A 79 23.78 -18.18 9.19
CA PRO A 79 25.09 -18.10 9.85
C PRO A 79 26.00 -16.99 9.33
N ASP A 80 25.76 -16.48 8.11
CA ASP A 80 26.59 -15.45 7.48
C ASP A 80 25.77 -14.51 6.56
N HIS A 81 26.41 -13.46 6.05
CA HIS A 81 25.74 -12.45 5.22
C HIS A 81 25.21 -12.99 3.88
N VAL A 82 25.88 -13.97 3.27
CA VAL A 82 25.50 -14.53 1.97
C VAL A 82 24.28 -15.43 2.12
N SER A 83 24.33 -16.35 3.08
CA SER A 83 23.18 -17.16 3.47
C SER A 83 22.01 -16.30 3.93
N TRP A 84 22.29 -15.19 4.61
CA TRP A 84 21.26 -14.23 4.99
C TRP A 84 20.60 -13.60 3.76
N GLN A 85 21.36 -13.09 2.78
CA GLN A 85 20.80 -12.48 1.55
C GLN A 85 19.96 -13.46 0.72
N GLN A 86 20.42 -14.71 0.60
CA GLN A 86 19.66 -15.75 -0.09
C GLN A 86 18.37 -16.09 0.66
N THR A 87 18.48 -16.41 1.96
CA THR A 87 17.32 -16.73 2.82
C THR A 87 16.32 -15.56 2.87
N PHE A 88 16.83 -14.34 2.78
CA PHE A 88 16.06 -13.11 2.73
C PHE A 88 15.24 -12.98 1.45
N GLY A 89 15.84 -13.17 0.28
CA GLY A 89 15.12 -13.11 -1.00
C GLY A 89 14.04 -14.19 -1.09
N GLU A 90 14.30 -15.37 -0.54
CA GLU A 90 13.31 -16.43 -0.43
C GLU A 90 12.16 -16.11 0.54
N THR A 91 12.48 -15.45 1.67
CA THR A 91 11.48 -15.01 2.65
C THR A 91 10.56 -13.95 2.06
N GLU A 92 11.12 -12.98 1.34
CA GLU A 92 10.35 -11.97 0.61
C GLU A 92 9.38 -12.62 -0.38
N ARG A 93 9.88 -13.53 -1.21
CA ARG A 93 9.08 -14.24 -2.22
C ARG A 93 7.94 -15.02 -1.57
N CYS A 94 8.19 -15.69 -0.43
CA CYS A 94 7.14 -16.40 0.32
C CYS A 94 6.05 -15.45 0.81
N LEU A 95 6.43 -14.36 1.46
CA LEU A 95 5.48 -13.41 2.03
C LEU A 95 4.67 -12.71 0.95
N ARG A 96 5.28 -12.41 -0.20
CA ARG A 96 4.59 -11.89 -1.38
C ARG A 96 3.58 -12.89 -1.92
N HIS A 97 3.98 -14.16 -2.09
CA HIS A 97 3.09 -15.23 -2.52
C HIS A 97 1.89 -15.38 -1.58
N ASN A 98 2.13 -15.42 -0.26
CA ASN A 98 1.09 -15.51 0.75
C ASN A 98 0.14 -14.29 0.70
N ALA A 99 0.66 -13.07 0.51
CA ALA A 99 -0.17 -11.88 0.34
C ALA A 99 -1.03 -11.93 -0.91
N ALA A 100 -0.49 -12.38 -2.05
CA ALA A 100 -1.24 -12.56 -3.29
C ALA A 100 -2.34 -13.61 -3.12
N GLU A 101 -2.07 -14.72 -2.44
CA GLU A 101 -3.05 -15.79 -2.20
C GLU A 101 -4.19 -15.29 -1.31
N LEU A 102 -3.87 -14.51 -0.27
CA LEU A 102 -4.88 -13.90 0.60
C LEU A 102 -5.73 -12.87 -0.15
N VAL A 103 -5.13 -12.03 -0.99
CA VAL A 103 -5.86 -11.07 -1.83
C VAL A 103 -6.75 -11.80 -2.83
N HIS A 104 -6.23 -12.86 -3.47
CA HIS A 104 -6.99 -13.71 -4.38
C HIS A 104 -8.19 -14.35 -3.67
N ASP A 105 -7.97 -14.94 -2.50
CA ASP A 105 -9.02 -15.57 -1.70
C ASP A 105 -10.06 -14.55 -1.26
N LEU A 106 -9.63 -13.36 -0.85
CA LEU A 106 -10.54 -12.25 -0.51
C LEU A 106 -11.41 -11.83 -1.68
N ILE A 107 -10.82 -11.69 -2.86
CA ILE A 107 -11.55 -11.35 -4.08
C ILE A 107 -12.59 -12.45 -4.39
N THR A 108 -12.19 -13.71 -4.26
CA THR A 108 -13.04 -14.89 -4.54
C THR A 108 -14.17 -15.05 -3.52
N VAL A 109 -13.91 -14.77 -2.24
CA VAL A 109 -14.80 -15.09 -1.11
C VAL A 109 -15.65 -13.89 -0.68
N ALA A 110 -15.34 -12.67 -1.14
CA ALA A 110 -16.18 -11.49 -0.91
C ALA A 110 -17.32 -11.42 -1.95
N PRO A 111 -18.56 -11.87 -1.65
CA PRO A 111 -19.72 -11.56 -2.48
C PRO A 111 -19.97 -10.05 -2.45
N GLN A 112 -20.34 -9.52 -3.62
CA GLN A 112 -20.74 -8.12 -3.75
C GLN A 112 -21.93 -7.85 -2.83
N ARG A 113 -21.78 -6.85 -1.93
CA ARG A 113 -22.85 -6.17 -1.14
C ARG A 113 -23.19 -6.71 0.26
N ASP A 114 -22.58 -7.78 0.77
CA ASP A 114 -22.84 -8.20 2.16
C ASP A 114 -21.94 -7.47 3.18
N CYS A 115 -22.57 -6.52 3.89
CA CYS A 115 -21.93 -5.65 4.88
C CYS A 115 -21.45 -6.40 6.15
N GLU A 116 -21.99 -7.61 6.42
CA GLU A 116 -21.74 -8.35 7.66
C GLU A 116 -20.28 -8.79 7.83
N ASN A 117 -19.52 -8.92 6.74
CA ASN A 117 -18.09 -9.27 6.77
C ASN A 117 -17.14 -8.09 6.54
N TYR A 118 -17.61 -6.84 6.52
CA TYR A 118 -16.78 -5.68 6.18
C TYR A 118 -15.58 -5.50 7.11
N GLN A 119 -15.78 -5.55 8.42
CA GLN A 119 -14.70 -5.38 9.39
C GLN A 119 -13.62 -6.45 9.22
N LEU A 120 -14.04 -7.67 8.86
CA LEU A 120 -13.15 -8.78 8.60
C LEU A 120 -12.35 -8.55 7.31
N GLN A 121 -13.01 -8.21 6.21
CA GLN A 121 -12.39 -7.91 4.91
C GLN A 121 -11.39 -6.74 5.00
N ARG A 122 -11.77 -5.66 5.70
CA ARG A 122 -10.89 -4.53 5.98
C ARG A 122 -9.66 -4.94 6.77
N SER A 123 -9.85 -5.74 7.83
CA SER A 123 -8.75 -6.25 8.65
C SER A 123 -7.82 -7.15 7.84
N LEU A 124 -8.38 -7.95 6.93
CA LEU A 124 -7.67 -8.84 6.02
C LEU A 124 -6.79 -8.12 5.01
N VAL A 125 -7.27 -7.06 4.35
CA VAL A 125 -6.42 -6.28 3.42
C VAL A 125 -5.34 -5.53 4.16
N HIS A 126 -5.72 -4.89 5.27
CA HIS A 126 -4.75 -4.23 6.14
C HIS A 126 -3.67 -5.20 6.61
N ALA A 127 -4.03 -6.45 6.91
CA ALA A 127 -3.09 -7.46 7.32
C ALA A 127 -2.31 -8.04 6.13
N ALA A 128 -2.91 -8.36 4.99
CA ALA A 128 -2.24 -9.01 3.85
C ALA A 128 -1.40 -8.00 3.06
N VAL A 129 -2.05 -6.98 2.48
CA VAL A 129 -1.38 -5.93 1.72
C VAL A 129 -0.51 -5.11 2.66
N GLY A 130 -1.02 -4.67 3.82
CA GLY A 130 -0.23 -3.86 4.75
C GLY A 130 0.98 -4.58 5.33
N THR A 131 0.91 -5.91 5.53
CA THR A 131 2.11 -6.70 5.84
C THR A 131 3.04 -6.70 4.64
N HIS A 132 2.59 -7.06 3.44
CA HIS A 132 3.45 -7.06 2.26
C HIS A 132 4.20 -5.73 2.05
N LEU A 133 3.50 -4.59 2.16
CA LEU A 133 4.08 -3.25 2.07
C LEU A 133 5.19 -3.03 3.11
N CYS A 134 4.86 -3.27 4.39
CA CYS A 134 5.79 -3.11 5.50
C CYS A 134 7.01 -4.01 5.33
N VAL A 135 6.78 -5.26 4.95
CA VAL A 135 7.83 -6.24 4.72
C VAL A 135 8.75 -5.79 3.61
N ARG A 136 8.20 -5.40 2.45
CA ARG A 136 8.98 -4.91 1.31
C ARG A 136 9.86 -3.72 1.70
N ASP A 137 9.31 -2.76 2.43
CA ASP A 137 10.05 -1.56 2.84
C ASP A 137 11.17 -1.86 3.85
N ILE A 138 10.92 -2.75 4.82
CA ILE A 138 11.96 -3.17 5.78
C ILE A 138 13.04 -3.96 5.06
N ILE A 139 12.64 -4.85 4.15
CA ILE A 139 13.53 -5.67 3.32
C ILE A 139 14.42 -4.75 2.50
N GLU A 140 13.84 -3.85 1.71
CA GLU A 140 14.60 -2.92 0.88
C GLU A 140 15.55 -2.05 1.72
N GLN A 141 15.11 -1.57 2.90
CA GLN A 141 15.95 -0.80 3.82
C GLN A 141 17.13 -1.63 4.31
N GLN A 142 16.88 -2.86 4.74
CA GLN A 142 17.89 -3.76 5.25
C GLN A 142 18.89 -4.15 4.17
N GLY A 143 18.43 -4.38 2.93
CA GLY A 143 19.30 -4.62 1.78
C GLY A 143 20.25 -3.46 1.53
N ARG A 144 19.78 -2.21 1.66
CA ARG A 144 20.63 -1.01 1.55
C ARG A 144 21.64 -0.91 2.70
N VAL A 145 21.21 -1.14 3.94
CA VAL A 145 22.10 -1.12 5.13
C VAL A 145 23.21 -2.16 5.01
N SER A 146 22.86 -3.39 4.63
CA SER A 146 23.83 -4.48 4.46
C SER A 146 24.86 -4.17 3.36
N ARG A 147 24.42 -3.66 2.20
CA ARG A 147 25.34 -3.25 1.11
C ARG A 147 26.27 -2.12 1.53
N ALA A 148 25.74 -1.11 2.21
CA ALA A 148 26.52 0.02 2.70
C ALA A 148 27.53 -0.38 3.78
N ALA A 149 27.17 -1.30 4.68
CA ALA A 149 28.09 -1.84 5.67
C ALA A 149 29.25 -2.61 5.02
N ALA A 150 28.95 -3.42 3.99
CA ALA A 150 29.96 -4.16 3.24
C ALA A 150 30.92 -3.25 2.44
N SER A 151 30.43 -2.11 1.93
CA SER A 151 31.25 -1.14 1.20
C SER A 151 31.93 -0.09 2.09
N GLY A 152 31.72 -0.13 3.41
CA GLY A 152 32.26 0.84 4.35
C GLY A 152 31.68 2.26 4.21
N ALA A 153 30.45 2.39 3.70
CA ALA A 153 29.81 3.69 3.51
C ALA A 153 29.48 4.36 4.87
N ASP A 154 29.52 5.68 4.92
CA ASP A 154 29.23 6.43 6.14
C ASP A 154 27.72 6.62 6.40
N SER A 155 26.87 6.51 5.38
CA SER A 155 25.42 6.69 5.47
C SER A 155 24.63 5.78 4.52
N VAL A 156 23.34 5.65 4.77
CA VAL A 156 22.39 4.87 3.95
C VAL A 156 21.18 5.72 3.64
N ASP A 157 20.78 5.78 2.38
CA ASP A 157 19.52 6.41 1.99
C ASP A 157 18.34 5.61 2.51
N SER A 158 17.52 6.25 3.33
CA SER A 158 16.30 5.66 3.86
C SER A 158 15.33 5.28 2.73
N VAL A 159 14.69 4.14 2.82
CA VAL A 159 13.53 3.77 1.99
C VAL A 159 12.28 4.46 2.51
N VAL A 160 12.15 4.54 3.84
CA VAL A 160 10.94 4.93 4.56
C VAL A 160 10.87 6.43 4.93
N MET A 161 12.00 7.13 4.87
CA MET A 161 12.13 8.56 5.18
C MET A 161 12.96 9.28 4.12
N GLN A 162 12.45 9.30 2.89
CA GLN A 162 13.09 10.04 1.81
C GLN A 162 12.57 11.47 1.78
N HIS A 163 13.48 12.42 1.74
CA HIS A 163 13.14 13.81 1.45
C HIS A 163 12.93 13.96 -0.05
N ALA A 164 11.66 13.99 -0.48
CA ALA A 164 11.29 13.97 -1.88
C ALA A 164 10.54 15.24 -2.29
N HIS A 165 10.79 15.69 -3.52
CA HIS A 165 9.94 16.67 -4.18
C HIS A 165 8.66 15.97 -4.64
N VAL A 166 7.49 16.54 -4.30
CA VAL A 166 6.20 15.92 -4.62
C VAL A 166 5.93 15.94 -6.12
N GLN A 167 6.19 17.05 -6.80
CA GLN A 167 5.87 17.20 -8.23
C GLN A 167 6.43 16.09 -9.13
N PRO A 168 7.74 15.76 -9.13
CA PRO A 168 8.27 14.69 -10.01
C PRO A 168 7.59 13.32 -9.78
N LEU A 169 7.18 13.03 -8.55
CA LEU A 169 6.51 11.78 -8.22
C LEU A 169 5.11 11.72 -8.83
N LEU A 170 4.36 12.82 -8.75
CA LEU A 170 3.03 12.94 -9.35
C LEU A 170 3.11 13.00 -10.88
N ASP A 171 4.08 13.73 -11.44
CA ASP A 171 4.30 13.85 -12.88
C ASP A 171 4.58 12.48 -13.52
N ALA A 172 5.34 11.61 -12.85
CA ALA A 172 5.57 10.24 -13.32
C ALA A 172 4.27 9.43 -13.43
N VAL A 173 3.38 9.55 -12.45
CA VAL A 173 2.07 8.88 -12.44
C VAL A 173 1.15 9.47 -13.51
N VAL A 174 1.05 10.80 -13.58
CA VAL A 174 0.24 11.51 -14.59
C VAL A 174 0.71 11.16 -16.00
N SER A 175 2.01 11.07 -16.23
CA SER A 175 2.57 10.72 -17.55
C SER A 175 2.14 9.32 -17.98
N ALA A 176 2.25 8.32 -17.10
CA ALA A 176 1.80 6.97 -17.42
C ALA A 176 0.28 6.87 -17.64
N VAL A 177 -0.51 7.62 -16.88
CA VAL A 177 -1.96 7.69 -17.11
C VAL A 177 -2.29 8.35 -18.45
N ARG A 178 -1.54 9.37 -18.87
CA ARG A 178 -1.71 10.01 -20.18
C ARG A 178 -1.30 9.10 -21.34
N GLU A 179 -0.30 8.24 -21.14
CA GLU A 179 0.07 7.23 -22.14
C GLU A 179 -1.07 6.24 -22.40
N THR A 180 -1.79 5.81 -21.35
CA THR A 180 -2.91 4.86 -21.49
C THR A 180 -4.26 5.54 -21.77
N HIS A 181 -4.43 6.81 -21.40
CA HIS A 181 -5.67 7.58 -21.53
C HIS A 181 -5.42 9.00 -22.07
N PRO A 182 -4.94 9.15 -23.32
CA PRO A 182 -4.51 10.44 -23.87
C PRO A 182 -5.63 11.48 -24.00
N ASN A 183 -6.89 11.05 -24.03
CA ASN A 183 -8.05 11.93 -24.19
C ASN A 183 -8.54 12.54 -22.88
N VAL A 184 -8.02 12.10 -21.73
CA VAL A 184 -8.45 12.62 -20.42
C VAL A 184 -7.54 13.76 -19.99
N ALA A 185 -8.09 14.98 -19.97
CA ALA A 185 -7.38 16.16 -19.51
C ALA A 185 -7.15 16.09 -17.99
N ILE A 186 -5.89 16.29 -17.56
CA ILE A 186 -5.48 16.31 -16.15
C ILE A 186 -4.72 17.62 -15.89
N GLU A 187 -5.18 18.36 -14.89
CA GLU A 187 -4.61 19.65 -14.50
C GLU A 187 -4.07 19.60 -13.06
N MET A 188 -2.77 19.84 -12.90
CA MET A 188 -2.13 19.95 -11.58
C MET A 188 -2.07 21.42 -11.14
N ARG A 189 -2.46 21.71 -9.89
CA ARG A 189 -2.48 23.05 -9.29
C ARG A 189 -2.09 23.00 -7.81
N GLY A 190 -1.93 24.18 -7.20
CA GLY A 190 -1.57 24.32 -5.78
C GLY A 190 -0.06 24.31 -5.54
N ASP A 191 0.37 23.88 -4.36
CA ASP A 191 1.78 23.85 -3.96
C ASP A 191 2.49 22.59 -4.49
N THR A 192 2.64 22.49 -5.81
CA THR A 192 3.28 21.33 -6.45
C THR A 192 4.78 21.22 -6.09
N LYS A 193 5.41 22.33 -5.72
CA LYS A 193 6.83 22.39 -5.33
C LYS A 193 7.10 21.92 -3.91
N ALA A 194 6.05 21.52 -3.17
CA ALA A 194 6.17 20.99 -1.83
C ALA A 194 7.20 19.84 -1.76
N THR A 195 7.96 19.83 -0.68
CA THR A 195 8.81 18.70 -0.29
C THR A 195 8.18 17.94 0.87
N ALA A 196 8.41 16.63 0.88
CA ALA A 196 7.92 15.76 1.94
C ALA A 196 8.95 14.73 2.33
N THR A 197 9.09 14.48 3.64
CA THR A 197 9.75 13.27 4.12
C THR A 197 8.72 12.15 4.15
N CYS A 198 8.78 11.25 3.18
CA CYS A 198 7.77 10.21 2.95
C CYS A 198 8.39 8.94 2.35
N VAL A 199 7.53 8.01 1.93
CA VAL A 199 7.91 6.83 1.15
C VAL A 199 7.45 7.05 -0.30
N PRO A 200 8.33 7.47 -1.23
CA PRO A 200 7.92 8.00 -2.53
C PRO A 200 7.05 7.05 -3.36
N TRP A 201 7.41 5.76 -3.36
CA TRP A 201 6.66 4.77 -4.11
C TRP A 201 5.25 4.53 -3.52
N GLN A 202 5.08 4.62 -2.19
CA GLN A 202 3.77 4.47 -1.54
C GLN A 202 2.85 5.64 -1.92
N LEU A 203 3.42 6.86 -1.99
CA LEU A 203 2.72 8.04 -2.49
C LEU A 203 2.26 7.84 -3.94
N GLN A 204 3.16 7.36 -4.81
CA GLN A 204 2.84 7.13 -6.21
C GLN A 204 1.76 6.06 -6.40
N VAL A 205 1.81 4.94 -5.67
CA VAL A 205 0.75 3.92 -5.71
C VAL A 205 -0.59 4.50 -5.28
N ALA A 206 -0.62 5.20 -4.13
CA ALA A 206 -1.87 5.78 -3.65
C ALA A 206 -2.44 6.79 -4.63
N PHE A 207 -1.59 7.66 -5.19
CA PHE A 207 -2.01 8.65 -6.16
C PHE A 207 -2.46 8.01 -7.49
N MET A 208 -1.77 6.97 -7.96
CA MET A 208 -2.16 6.20 -9.15
C MET A 208 -3.57 5.64 -8.97
N GLU A 209 -3.86 4.98 -7.86
CA GLU A 209 -5.19 4.42 -7.59
C GLU A 209 -6.29 5.50 -7.54
N LEU A 210 -6.03 6.65 -6.91
CA LEU A 210 -7.01 7.74 -6.89
C LEU A 210 -7.23 8.33 -8.30
N LEU A 211 -6.16 8.57 -9.04
CA LEU A 211 -6.20 9.14 -10.38
C LEU A 211 -6.87 8.19 -11.37
N SER A 212 -6.56 6.89 -11.33
CA SER A 212 -7.19 5.87 -12.18
C SER A 212 -8.69 5.78 -11.93
N ASN A 213 -9.15 5.89 -10.68
CA ASN A 213 -10.60 5.93 -10.39
C ASN A 213 -11.28 7.17 -11.01
N ALA A 214 -10.67 8.35 -10.88
CA ALA A 214 -11.19 9.58 -11.48
C ALA A 214 -11.22 9.50 -13.02
N VAL A 215 -10.20 8.90 -13.63
CA VAL A 215 -10.12 8.65 -15.08
C VAL A 215 -11.22 7.68 -15.52
N GLU A 216 -11.38 6.56 -14.84
CA GLU A 216 -12.39 5.56 -15.18
C GLU A 216 -13.82 6.08 -15.03
N ALA A 217 -14.08 6.97 -14.07
CA ALA A 217 -15.35 7.68 -13.96
C ALA A 217 -15.52 8.67 -15.13
N SER A 218 -14.51 9.50 -15.41
CA SER A 218 -14.57 10.52 -16.47
C SER A 218 -14.80 9.92 -17.87
N ARG A 219 -14.25 8.72 -18.13
CA ARG A 219 -14.41 8.00 -19.41
C ARG A 219 -15.84 7.53 -19.68
N GLN A 220 -16.70 7.48 -18.66
CA GLN A 220 -18.11 7.11 -18.80
C GLN A 220 -19.00 8.31 -19.17
N MET A 221 -18.44 9.51 -19.16
CA MET A 221 -19.15 10.75 -19.49
C MET A 221 -18.92 11.12 -20.95
N GLU A 222 -19.96 11.57 -21.65
CA GLU A 222 -19.83 12.14 -23.00
C GLU A 222 -19.00 13.43 -22.98
N HIS A 223 -19.20 14.24 -21.93
CA HIS A 223 -18.47 15.46 -21.66
C HIS A 223 -18.00 15.46 -20.21
N HIS A 224 -16.70 15.57 -19.99
CA HIS A 224 -16.12 15.70 -18.66
C HIS A 224 -15.24 16.94 -18.59
N SER A 225 -15.24 17.57 -17.41
CA SER A 225 -14.22 18.58 -17.10
C SER A 225 -12.85 17.92 -16.91
N PRO A 226 -11.74 18.67 -17.01
CA PRO A 226 -10.43 18.15 -16.65
C PRO A 226 -10.42 17.64 -15.20
N ILE A 227 -9.76 16.50 -14.98
CA ILE A 227 -9.49 16.02 -13.63
C ILE A 227 -8.51 16.99 -12.98
N ARG A 228 -8.89 17.58 -11.86
CA ARG A 228 -8.05 18.55 -11.15
C ARG A 228 -7.32 17.85 -10.02
N VAL A 229 -5.99 17.98 -10.01
CA VAL A 229 -5.12 17.50 -8.94
C VAL A 229 -4.61 18.73 -8.18
N THR A 230 -5.06 18.92 -6.95
CA THR A 230 -4.66 20.05 -6.10
C THR A 230 -3.72 19.58 -5.00
N VAL A 231 -2.50 20.10 -4.98
CA VAL A 231 -1.51 19.82 -3.93
C VAL A 231 -1.51 20.94 -2.89
N SER A 232 -1.48 20.57 -1.63
CA SER A 232 -1.33 21.50 -0.51
C SER A 232 -0.27 20.99 0.45
N SER A 233 0.51 21.92 1.00
CA SER A 233 1.49 21.64 2.06
C SER A 233 1.31 22.65 3.18
N ARG A 234 1.01 22.18 4.39
CA ARG A 234 0.89 23.07 5.55
C ARG A 234 1.23 22.35 6.83
N ARG A 235 2.05 22.98 7.68
CA ARG A 235 2.41 22.47 9.03
C ARG A 235 2.90 21.01 9.02
N GLY A 236 3.70 20.63 8.02
CA GLY A 236 4.24 19.28 7.90
C GLY A 236 3.24 18.22 7.42
N GLN A 237 2.06 18.62 6.96
CA GLN A 237 1.08 17.74 6.33
C GLN A 237 0.98 18.08 4.85
N ILE A 238 0.99 17.04 4.01
CA ILE A 238 0.70 17.15 2.58
C ILE A 238 -0.72 16.65 2.35
N GLY A 239 -1.49 17.41 1.58
CA GLY A 239 -2.79 17.01 1.05
C GLY A 239 -2.77 17.00 -0.47
N ILE A 240 -3.25 15.92 -1.08
CA ILE A 240 -3.44 15.80 -2.52
C ILE A 240 -4.91 15.48 -2.76
N GLN A 241 -5.60 16.40 -3.40
CA GLN A 241 -7.00 16.23 -3.79
C GLN A 241 -7.07 15.90 -5.27
N VAL A 242 -7.73 14.81 -5.62
CA VAL A 242 -8.09 14.44 -6.99
C VAL A 242 -9.58 14.69 -7.15
N SER A 243 -9.94 15.60 -8.05
CA SER A 243 -11.32 16.04 -8.30
C SER A 243 -11.71 15.71 -9.73
N ASP A 244 -12.73 14.89 -9.91
CA ASP A 244 -13.39 14.68 -11.20
C ASP A 244 -14.68 15.50 -11.33
N GLY A 245 -15.17 15.62 -12.56
CA GLY A 245 -16.51 16.14 -12.88
C GLY A 245 -17.39 15.04 -13.48
N ALA A 246 -17.30 13.82 -12.94
CA ALA A 246 -17.83 12.61 -13.56
C ALA A 246 -19.12 12.09 -12.89
N GLY A 247 -20.04 12.99 -12.55
CA GLY A 247 -21.38 12.64 -12.08
C GLY A 247 -21.47 12.18 -10.61
N GLY A 248 -20.35 11.94 -9.93
CA GLY A 248 -20.34 11.66 -8.49
C GLY A 248 -20.84 10.26 -8.11
N LEU A 249 -20.86 9.99 -6.81
CA LEU A 249 -21.25 8.72 -6.21
C LEU A 249 -22.62 8.85 -5.56
N GLU A 250 -23.48 7.85 -5.75
CA GLU A 250 -24.81 7.78 -5.11
C GLU A 250 -24.67 7.85 -3.57
N PRO A 251 -25.26 8.84 -2.88
CA PRO A 251 -24.96 9.10 -1.47
C PRO A 251 -25.44 8.01 -0.52
N GLY A 252 -26.55 7.33 -0.83
CA GLY A 252 -27.14 6.30 0.02
C GLY A 252 -26.56 4.91 -0.19
N GLU A 253 -26.20 4.58 -1.42
CA GLU A 253 -25.83 3.21 -1.80
C GLU A 253 -24.34 3.03 -2.10
N VAL A 254 -23.68 4.04 -2.65
CA VAL A 254 -22.31 3.91 -3.17
C VAL A 254 -21.30 4.57 -2.26
N LEU A 255 -21.50 5.84 -1.91
CA LEU A 255 -20.53 6.61 -1.14
C LEU A 255 -20.15 5.97 0.22
N PRO A 256 -21.10 5.43 1.03
CA PRO A 256 -20.75 4.77 2.29
C PRO A 256 -19.91 3.51 2.10
N HIS A 257 -19.99 2.91 0.90
CA HIS A 257 -19.36 1.64 0.57
C HIS A 257 -18.10 1.80 -0.33
N ALA A 258 -17.81 3.00 -0.84
CA ALA A 258 -16.75 3.22 -1.82
C ALA A 258 -15.34 2.89 -1.31
N LEU A 259 -15.10 2.97 0.01
CA LEU A 259 -13.84 2.60 0.65
C LEU A 259 -13.82 1.15 1.17
N LEU A 260 -14.88 0.36 0.91
CA LEU A 260 -14.88 -1.04 1.30
C LEU A 260 -14.11 -1.88 0.30
N LEU A 261 -13.41 -2.89 0.82
CA LEU A 261 -12.72 -3.86 0.00
C LEU A 261 -13.70 -4.59 -0.91
N GLY A 262 -13.34 -4.77 -2.18
CA GLY A 262 -14.12 -5.59 -3.11
C GLY A 262 -15.39 -4.90 -3.59
N TYR A 263 -15.72 -3.72 -3.04
CA TYR A 263 -16.84 -2.94 -3.47
C TYR A 263 -16.52 -2.25 -4.79
N SER A 264 -17.36 -2.49 -5.79
CA SER A 264 -17.26 -1.90 -7.11
C SER A 264 -18.66 -1.64 -7.63
N THR A 265 -18.83 -0.51 -8.29
CA THR A 265 -20.06 -0.16 -9.03
C THR A 265 -20.09 -0.82 -10.42
N ARG A 266 -18.98 -1.38 -10.88
CA ARG A 266 -18.90 -2.12 -12.15
C ARG A 266 -19.19 -3.61 -11.93
N SER A 267 -19.85 -4.22 -12.91
CA SER A 267 -19.96 -5.68 -13.02
C SER A 267 -18.57 -6.32 -12.94
N ARG A 268 -18.43 -7.39 -12.16
CA ARG A 268 -17.19 -8.20 -12.11
C ARG A 268 -17.10 -9.01 -13.40
N GLU A 269 -16.64 -8.36 -14.47
CA GLU A 269 -16.28 -9.04 -15.73
C GLU A 269 -14.81 -9.50 -15.71
N VAL A 270 -14.03 -9.04 -14.74
CA VAL A 270 -12.59 -9.30 -14.63
C VAL A 270 -12.35 -10.41 -13.61
N GLU A 271 -12.13 -11.64 -14.08
CA GLU A 271 -11.39 -12.63 -13.31
C GLU A 271 -9.90 -12.25 -13.35
N VAL A 272 -9.30 -12.07 -12.17
CA VAL A 272 -7.86 -11.84 -12.08
C VAL A 272 -7.22 -13.11 -11.55
N ASP A 273 -6.43 -13.74 -12.41
CA ASP A 273 -5.69 -14.92 -12.06
C ASP A 273 -4.56 -14.60 -11.07
N PHE A 274 -4.11 -15.65 -10.37
CA PHE A 274 -3.05 -15.53 -9.37
C PHE A 274 -1.73 -14.95 -9.93
N PRO A 275 -1.25 -15.33 -11.14
CA PRO A 275 -0.08 -14.70 -11.77
C PRO A 275 -0.22 -13.19 -11.97
N SER A 276 -1.39 -12.70 -12.39
CA SER A 276 -1.62 -11.26 -12.57
C SER A 276 -1.59 -10.51 -11.25
N LEU A 277 -2.17 -11.07 -10.18
CA LEU A 277 -2.10 -10.49 -8.83
C LEU A 277 -0.65 -10.42 -8.31
N MET A 278 0.12 -11.47 -8.53
CA MET A 278 1.56 -11.47 -8.23
C MET A 278 2.28 -10.36 -9.01
N GLY A 279 2.02 -10.24 -10.31
CA GLY A 279 2.59 -9.19 -11.15
C GLY A 279 2.23 -7.77 -10.66
N LEU A 280 1.03 -7.55 -10.13
CA LEU A 280 0.62 -6.26 -9.55
C LEU A 280 1.36 -5.92 -8.26
N LEU A 281 1.59 -6.92 -7.40
CA LEU A 281 2.37 -6.75 -6.17
C LEU A 281 3.88 -6.60 -6.46
N GLU A 282 4.36 -7.12 -7.59
CA GLU A 282 5.74 -6.97 -8.07
C GLU A 282 5.98 -5.68 -8.84
N ALA A 283 4.92 -5.13 -9.42
CA ALA A 283 5.03 -3.98 -10.28
C ALA A 283 5.51 -2.73 -9.54
N GLY A 284 6.23 -1.88 -10.28
CA GLY A 284 6.55 -0.54 -9.84
C GLY A 284 5.29 0.30 -9.55
N PRO A 285 5.45 1.47 -8.92
CA PRO A 285 4.36 2.25 -8.34
C PRO A 285 3.40 2.88 -9.37
N VAL A 286 3.59 2.59 -10.65
CA VAL A 286 2.88 3.16 -11.79
C VAL A 286 1.99 2.11 -12.45
N ARG A 287 1.44 1.20 -11.64
CA ARG A 287 0.41 0.24 -12.05
C ARG A 287 -0.77 0.34 -11.11
N THR A 288 -1.96 0.19 -11.66
CA THR A 288 -3.23 0.24 -10.93
C THR A 288 -3.85 -1.14 -10.84
N TRP A 289 -4.64 -1.38 -9.79
CA TRP A 289 -5.53 -2.55 -9.76
C TRP A 289 -6.54 -2.50 -10.92
N PRO A 290 -6.89 -3.65 -11.52
CA PRO A 290 -7.93 -3.71 -12.54
C PRO A 290 -9.26 -3.11 -12.06
N ALA A 291 -9.86 -2.27 -12.90
CA ALA A 291 -11.18 -1.71 -12.65
C ALA A 291 -12.20 -2.85 -12.46
N GLY A 292 -13.13 -2.67 -11.52
CA GLY A 292 -14.13 -3.70 -11.21
C GLY A 292 -13.79 -4.60 -10.01
N LEU A 293 -12.51 -4.69 -9.60
CA LEU A 293 -12.14 -5.49 -8.44
C LEU A 293 -12.51 -4.86 -7.10
N GLY A 294 -12.68 -3.54 -7.03
CA GLY A 294 -12.92 -2.82 -5.78
C GLY A 294 -11.70 -2.74 -4.85
N MET A 295 -10.49 -2.74 -5.43
CA MET A 295 -9.23 -2.69 -4.66
C MET A 295 -8.65 -1.28 -4.55
N GLY A 296 -8.84 -0.42 -5.56
CA GLY A 296 -8.04 0.80 -5.70
C GLY A 296 -8.20 1.80 -4.55
N LEU A 297 -9.42 2.21 -4.24
CA LEU A 297 -9.68 3.15 -3.14
C LEU A 297 -9.25 2.60 -1.76
N PRO A 298 -9.57 1.34 -1.37
CA PRO A 298 -9.03 0.73 -0.15
C PRO A 298 -7.49 0.69 -0.10
N VAL A 299 -6.83 0.38 -1.22
CA VAL A 299 -5.38 0.34 -1.32
C VAL A 299 -4.80 1.74 -1.19
N ALA A 300 -5.30 2.74 -1.92
CA ALA A 300 -4.89 4.14 -1.77
C ALA A 300 -4.94 4.61 -0.32
N ARG A 301 -6.04 4.27 0.38
CA ARG A 301 -6.22 4.57 1.80
C ARG A 301 -5.20 3.87 2.69
N LEU A 302 -4.90 2.59 2.42
CA LEU A 302 -3.90 1.83 3.15
C LEU A 302 -2.51 2.48 3.02
N HIS A 303 -2.11 2.87 1.82
CA HIS A 303 -0.83 3.55 1.54
C HIS A 303 -0.76 4.93 2.22
N ALA A 304 -1.84 5.73 2.18
CA ALA A 304 -1.92 7.01 2.90
C ALA A 304 -1.74 6.83 4.42
N ARG A 305 -2.41 5.83 4.99
CA ARG A 305 -2.33 5.49 6.42
C ARG A 305 -0.98 4.96 6.82
N TYR A 306 -0.30 4.22 5.94
CA TYR A 306 1.07 3.79 6.17
C TYR A 306 1.98 5.02 6.40
N MET A 307 1.77 6.09 5.64
CA MET A 307 2.47 7.39 5.78
C MET A 307 1.87 8.34 6.83
N GLY A 308 0.98 7.84 7.70
CA GLY A 308 0.42 8.60 8.81
C GLY A 308 -0.65 9.64 8.43
N GLY A 309 -1.35 9.45 7.31
CA GLY A 309 -2.56 10.22 6.99
C GLY A 309 -3.76 9.33 6.71
N ASP A 310 -4.66 9.76 5.82
CA ASP A 310 -5.85 9.01 5.42
C ASP A 310 -6.33 9.44 4.02
N VAL A 311 -7.28 8.67 3.46
CA VAL A 311 -8.08 9.06 2.30
C VAL A 311 -9.51 9.36 2.75
N VAL A 312 -10.04 10.51 2.33
CA VAL A 312 -11.42 10.94 2.55
C VAL A 312 -12.05 11.21 1.19
N LEU A 313 -13.30 10.78 1.02
CA LEU A 313 -14.09 11.04 -0.17
C LEU A 313 -15.16 12.07 0.15
N GLY A 314 -15.26 13.11 -0.68
CA GLY A 314 -16.42 13.98 -0.77
C GLY A 314 -17.02 13.80 -2.16
N SER A 315 -18.31 13.53 -2.27
CA SER A 315 -18.94 13.37 -3.58
C SER A 315 -20.24 14.12 -3.62
N VAL A 316 -20.51 14.77 -4.74
CA VAL A 316 -21.79 15.41 -5.00
C VAL A 316 -22.40 14.74 -6.22
N PHE A 317 -23.48 14.01 -5.97
CA PHE A 317 -24.19 13.26 -7.00
C PHE A 317 -24.73 14.20 -8.09
N GLY A 318 -24.57 13.79 -9.34
CA GLY A 318 -24.81 14.59 -10.53
C GLY A 318 -23.67 15.55 -10.91
N MET A 319 -22.63 15.72 -10.08
CA MET A 319 -21.52 16.64 -10.37
C MET A 319 -20.17 15.92 -10.47
N GLY A 320 -19.70 15.27 -9.40
CA GLY A 320 -18.35 14.71 -9.37
C GLY A 320 -17.90 14.29 -7.99
N THR A 321 -16.67 13.77 -7.92
CA THR A 321 -16.06 13.27 -6.69
C THR A 321 -14.71 13.92 -6.42
N ASP A 322 -14.49 14.25 -5.15
CA ASP A 322 -13.24 14.67 -4.56
C ASP A 322 -12.67 13.53 -3.70
N ALA A 323 -11.50 13.02 -4.09
CA ALA A 323 -10.71 12.12 -3.27
C ALA A 323 -9.51 12.88 -2.67
N LEU A 324 -9.57 13.15 -1.37
CA LEU A 324 -8.50 13.80 -0.62
C LEU A 324 -7.62 12.77 0.07
N MET A 325 -6.40 12.60 -0.40
CA MET A 325 -5.34 11.90 0.32
C MET A 325 -4.57 12.90 1.19
N THR A 326 -4.26 12.50 2.41
CA THR A 326 -3.32 13.22 3.28
C THR A 326 -2.22 12.29 3.75
N PHE A 327 -1.05 12.85 4.05
CA PHE A 327 0.03 12.14 4.74
C PHE A 327 0.94 13.12 5.49
N CYS A 328 1.63 12.60 6.50
CA CYS A 328 2.55 13.40 7.29
C CYS A 328 3.94 13.42 6.64
N SER A 329 4.46 14.60 6.36
CA SER A 329 5.88 14.79 6.09
C SER A 329 6.64 14.64 7.42
N GLN A 330 7.20 13.45 7.67
CA GLN A 330 7.90 13.15 8.91
C GLN A 330 9.29 13.81 8.91
N GLY A 331 9.32 15.11 9.19
CA GLY A 331 10.56 15.89 9.28
C GLY A 331 10.43 17.25 9.97
N SER A 332 9.24 17.65 10.41
CA SER A 332 8.99 19.01 10.94
C SER A 332 8.71 19.09 12.44
N ARG A 333 9.12 18.10 13.25
CA ARG A 333 9.34 18.35 14.69
C ARG A 333 10.74 18.89 14.92
N GLY A 334 10.98 20.09 14.42
CA GLY A 334 12.05 20.96 14.89
C GLY A 334 11.49 21.86 15.99
N GLY A 335 12.14 21.80 17.15
CA GLY A 335 12.19 22.81 18.23
C GLY A 335 10.97 23.71 18.48
N GLY A 336 10.25 23.41 19.55
CA GLY A 336 9.48 24.35 20.36
C GLY A 336 9.53 23.89 21.80
#